data_AF-A0A661HMV7-F1
#
_entry.id   AF-A0A661HMV7-F1
#
_cell.length_a   1.000
_cell.length_b   1.000
_cell.length_c   1.000
_cell.angle_alpha   90.00
_cell.angle_beta   90.00
_cell.angle_gamma   90.00
#
_symmetry.space_group_name_H-M   'P 1'
#
loop_
_entity.id
_entity.type
_entity.pdbx_description
1 polymer ?
#
loop_
_entity_poly.entity_id
_entity_poly.type
_entity_poly.pdbx_seq_one_letter_code
_entity_poly.pdbx_strand_id
1 'polypeptide(L)'
;MADNKSNKDIEFDRYGDMSFIGNDISFVFTDIDYLYQNVIDRLITNFNDYYLYKNAGANLSFFIGDITNSTTENKIIKNITHALTDDGLVPIALLDIVTLIDKNSILIKIQIGGTGQGISEIFTINSIFNTSSGLLYVTN
;
A
#
# COMPACT_ATOMS: atom_id res chain seq x y z
N MET A 1 31.05 -34.72 -25.93
CA MET A 1 30.79 -33.29 -25.68
C MET A 1 29.34 -33.03 -26.03
N ALA A 2 28.50 -32.80 -25.04
CA ALA A 2 27.17 -32.24 -25.24
C ALA A 2 27.00 -31.20 -24.12
N ASP A 3 26.75 -29.97 -24.54
CA ASP A 3 26.79 -28.78 -23.71
C ASP A 3 25.78 -28.82 -22.57
N ASN A 4 26.28 -28.41 -21.40
CA ASN A 4 25.57 -28.22 -20.17
C ASN A 4 24.74 -26.92 -20.29
N LYS A 5 23.42 -27.03 -20.54
CA LYS A 5 22.50 -25.89 -20.32
C LYS A 5 21.70 -26.15 -19.06
N SER A 6 22.14 -25.54 -17.96
CA SER A 6 21.39 -25.47 -16.72
C SER A 6 20.02 -24.88 -17.02
N ASN A 7 18.96 -25.64 -16.75
CA ASN A 7 17.59 -25.18 -16.72
C ASN A 7 17.48 -24.20 -15.52
N LYS A 8 17.82 -22.94 -15.77
CA LYS A 8 17.73 -21.85 -14.80
C LYS A 8 16.39 -21.17 -15.02
N ASP A 9 15.35 -21.81 -14.53
CA ASP A 9 14.04 -21.17 -14.46
C ASP A 9 14.04 -20.32 -13.19
N ILE A 10 13.79 -19.02 -13.36
CA ILE A 10 13.73 -18.07 -12.26
C ILE A 10 12.31 -18.13 -11.69
N GLU A 11 12.20 -18.20 -10.36
CA GLU A 11 10.97 -18.25 -9.58
C GLU A 11 10.85 -16.94 -8.79
N PHE A 12 9.64 -16.41 -8.62
CA PHE A 12 9.42 -15.08 -8.04
C PHE A 12 8.75 -15.16 -6.69
N ASP A 13 9.33 -14.46 -5.74
CA ASP A 13 8.70 -14.21 -4.45
C ASP A 13 7.85 -12.92 -4.50
N ARG A 14 7.26 -12.59 -3.35
CA ARG A 14 6.28 -11.51 -3.14
C ARG A 14 6.81 -10.09 -3.41
N TYR A 15 8.03 -9.94 -3.90
CA TYR A 15 8.70 -8.65 -4.12
C TYR A 15 8.90 -8.25 -5.59
N GLY A 16 8.35 -9.00 -6.56
CA GLY A 16 8.15 -8.50 -7.92
C GLY A 16 9.22 -8.87 -8.95
N ASP A 17 9.60 -10.13 -9.02
CA ASP A 17 10.50 -10.63 -10.06
C ASP A 17 9.69 -11.27 -11.26
N MET A 18 10.29 -11.43 -12.46
CA MET A 18 9.64 -11.81 -13.76
C MET A 18 9.80 -13.27 -14.26
N SER A 19 8.70 -13.99 -14.52
CA SER A 19 8.67 -15.44 -14.89
C SER A 19 8.92 -15.80 -16.33
N PHE A 20 9.87 -16.70 -16.57
CA PHE A 20 10.08 -17.37 -17.84
C PHE A 20 9.40 -18.74 -17.84
N ILE A 21 8.28 -18.87 -18.54
CA ILE A 21 7.70 -20.17 -18.88
C ILE A 21 8.11 -20.48 -20.32
N GLY A 22 9.23 -21.19 -20.48
CA GLY A 22 9.83 -21.42 -21.80
C GLY A 22 10.57 -20.19 -22.32
N ASN A 23 10.18 -19.66 -23.49
CA ASN A 23 10.79 -18.47 -24.12
C ASN A 23 9.98 -17.17 -23.89
N ASP A 24 8.86 -17.24 -23.17
CA ASP A 24 7.95 -16.12 -22.96
C ASP A 24 8.02 -15.62 -21.50
N ILE A 25 7.94 -14.30 -21.34
CA ILE A 25 7.82 -13.64 -20.03
C ILE A 25 6.35 -13.60 -19.66
N SER A 26 5.98 -14.19 -18.52
CA SER A 26 4.63 -14.15 -17.97
C SER A 26 4.63 -13.41 -16.63
N PHE A 27 3.69 -12.49 -16.46
CA PHE A 27 3.46 -11.78 -15.21
C PHE A 27 2.54 -12.63 -14.32
N VAL A 28 2.97 -12.94 -13.10
CA VAL A 28 2.19 -13.69 -12.10
C VAL A 28 1.58 -12.72 -11.09
N PHE A 29 1.02 -11.61 -11.55
CA PHE A 29 0.33 -10.66 -10.69
C PHE A 29 -1.17 -10.84 -10.84
N THR A 30 -1.86 -10.99 -9.71
CA THR A 30 -3.30 -10.82 -9.69
C THR A 30 -3.63 -9.33 -9.55
N ASP A 31 -4.82 -8.92 -9.98
CA ASP A 31 -5.28 -7.53 -9.83
C ASP A 31 -5.26 -7.07 -8.36
N ILE A 32 -5.43 -8.01 -7.41
CA ILE A 32 -5.39 -7.73 -5.97
C ILE A 32 -3.97 -7.49 -5.47
N ASP A 33 -2.96 -8.19 -5.99
CA ASP A 33 -1.56 -7.95 -5.63
C ASP A 33 -1.11 -6.57 -6.11
N TYR A 34 -1.49 -6.21 -7.34
CA TYR A 34 -1.23 -4.88 -7.89
C TYR A 34 -1.88 -3.80 -7.03
N LEU A 35 -3.15 -3.98 -6.65
CA LEU A 35 -3.86 -3.02 -5.82
C LEU A 35 -3.23 -2.91 -4.42
N TYR A 36 -2.87 -4.04 -3.80
CA TYR A 36 -2.18 -4.07 -2.52
C TYR A 36 -0.90 -3.25 -2.57
N GLN A 37 -0.01 -3.53 -3.53
CA GLN A 37 1.26 -2.81 -3.67
C GLN A 37 1.06 -1.31 -3.86
N ASN A 38 0.13 -0.90 -4.72
CA ASN A 38 -0.18 0.52 -4.91
C ASN A 38 -0.66 1.20 -3.63
N VAL A 39 -1.46 0.51 -2.81
CA VAL A 39 -1.91 1.04 -1.53
C VAL A 39 -0.71 1.20 -0.58
N ILE A 40 0.16 0.19 -0.47
CA ILE A 40 1.39 0.28 0.36
C ILE A 40 2.24 1.45 -0.10
N ASP A 41 2.52 1.55 -1.40
CA ASP A 41 3.35 2.60 -1.99
C ASP A 41 2.80 3.98 -1.66
N ARG A 42 1.49 4.19 -1.79
CA ARG A 42 0.88 5.48 -1.44
C ARG A 42 0.95 5.80 0.04
N LEU A 43 0.86 4.82 0.92
CA LEU A 43 0.99 5.04 2.37
C LEU A 43 2.39 5.49 2.77
N ILE A 44 3.44 4.94 2.17
CA ILE A 44 4.84 5.30 2.46
C ILE A 44 5.30 6.57 1.73
N THR A 45 4.60 6.96 0.67
CA THR A 45 4.99 8.08 -0.21
C THR A 45 4.54 9.44 0.34
N ASN A 46 5.40 10.45 0.19
CA ASN A 46 5.12 11.84 0.55
C ASN A 46 4.72 12.69 -0.65
N PHE A 47 4.24 13.91 -0.39
CA PHE A 47 3.97 14.84 -1.47
C PHE A 47 5.26 15.23 -2.18
N ASN A 48 5.19 15.29 -3.51
CA ASN A 48 6.28 15.56 -4.47
C ASN A 48 7.28 14.42 -4.69
N ASP A 49 7.11 13.26 -4.05
CA ASP A 49 7.97 12.10 -4.31
C ASP A 49 7.74 11.56 -5.74
N TYR A 50 6.49 11.53 -6.21
CA TYR A 50 6.19 11.27 -7.61
C TYR A 50 6.31 12.55 -8.45
N TYR A 51 7.13 12.48 -9.50
CA TYR A 51 7.36 13.61 -10.40
C TYR A 51 6.07 14.10 -11.09
N LEU A 52 5.26 13.17 -11.60
CA LEU A 52 4.02 13.48 -12.33
C LEU A 52 2.82 13.65 -11.41
N TYR A 53 2.75 12.90 -10.32
CA TYR A 53 1.60 12.84 -9.42
C TYR A 53 1.96 13.32 -8.02
N LYS A 54 2.29 14.60 -7.91
CA LYS A 54 2.87 15.20 -6.70
C LYS A 54 2.01 15.06 -5.44
N ASN A 55 0.73 14.77 -5.56
CA ASN A 55 -0.19 14.65 -4.43
C ASN A 55 -0.70 13.22 -4.19
N ALA A 56 -0.18 12.21 -4.90
CA ALA A 56 -0.71 10.84 -4.81
C ALA A 56 -0.26 10.06 -3.56
N GLY A 57 0.69 10.57 -2.77
CA GLY A 57 1.12 9.97 -1.51
C GLY A 57 0.27 10.42 -0.30
N ALA A 58 0.21 9.61 0.74
CA ALA A 58 -0.48 9.94 2.00
C ALA A 58 0.28 11.00 2.83
N ASN A 59 1.56 11.22 2.55
CA ASN A 59 2.36 12.27 3.20
C ASN A 59 2.30 12.19 4.74
N LEU A 60 2.35 10.96 5.27
CA LEU A 60 2.25 10.73 6.72
C LEU A 60 3.46 11.31 7.47
N SER A 61 4.62 11.38 6.83
CA SER A 61 5.84 11.96 7.40
C SER A 61 5.69 13.43 7.79
N PHE A 62 4.72 14.14 7.20
CA PHE A 62 4.40 15.53 7.56
C PHE A 62 3.97 15.67 9.03
N PHE A 63 3.40 14.61 9.62
CA PHE A 63 2.93 14.61 11.00
C PHE A 63 4.01 14.16 12.01
N ILE A 64 5.26 13.97 11.56
CA ILE A 64 6.37 13.70 12.48
C ILE A 64 6.67 14.97 13.27
N GLY A 65 6.72 14.85 14.60
CA GLY A 65 6.86 15.96 15.54
C GLY A 65 5.52 16.51 16.04
N ASP A 66 4.39 16.10 15.46
CA ASP A 66 3.07 16.53 15.92
C ASP A 66 2.65 15.85 17.23
N ILE A 67 1.69 16.46 17.92
CA ILE A 67 1.06 15.88 19.10
C ILE A 67 0.13 14.74 18.65
N THR A 68 0.25 13.56 19.27
CA THR A 68 -0.66 12.43 19.02
C THR A 68 -2.00 12.70 19.69
N ASN A 69 -2.99 13.13 18.90
CA ASN A 69 -4.34 13.42 19.36
C ASN A 69 -5.36 13.21 18.22
N SER A 70 -6.65 13.36 18.53
CA SER A 70 -7.74 13.17 17.57
C SER A 70 -7.69 14.11 16.37
N THR A 71 -7.06 15.28 16.51
CA THR A 71 -6.90 16.21 15.37
C THR A 71 -5.87 15.66 14.38
N THR A 72 -4.74 15.18 14.86
CA THR A 72 -3.69 14.55 14.03
C THR A 72 -4.22 13.26 13.40
N GLU A 73 -4.93 12.44 14.17
CA GLU A 73 -5.62 11.24 13.69
C GLU A 73 -6.57 11.54 12.53
N ASN A 74 -7.48 12.51 12.68
CA ASN A 74 -8.42 12.88 11.61
C ASN A 74 -7.71 13.39 10.35
N LYS A 75 -6.59 14.10 10.49
CA LYS A 75 -5.78 14.54 9.34
C LYS A 75 -5.11 13.36 8.63
N ILE A 76 -4.59 12.40 9.39
CA ILE A 76 -4.01 11.16 8.85
C ILE A 76 -5.06 10.39 8.05
N ILE A 77 -6.25 10.16 8.62
CA ILE A 77 -7.35 9.49 7.92
C ILE A 77 -7.66 10.23 6.61
N LYS A 78 -7.85 11.55 6.67
CA LYS A 78 -8.15 12.37 5.48
C LYS A 78 -7.08 12.23 4.40
N ASN A 79 -5.80 12.27 4.79
CA ASN A 79 -4.70 12.14 3.84
C ASN A 79 -4.64 10.75 3.22
N ILE A 80 -4.85 9.68 3.99
CA ILE A 80 -4.92 8.31 3.48
C ILE A 80 -6.11 8.17 2.53
N THR A 81 -7.30 8.64 2.90
CA THR A 81 -8.47 8.60 2.03
C THR A 81 -8.22 9.32 0.72
N HIS A 82 -7.65 10.53 0.76
CA HIS A 82 -7.30 11.27 -0.45
C HIS A 82 -6.30 10.48 -1.30
N ALA A 83 -5.20 10.02 -0.70
CA ALA A 83 -4.19 9.24 -1.40
C ALA A 83 -4.77 7.99 -2.08
N LEU A 84 -5.76 7.32 -1.51
CA LEU A 84 -6.31 6.09 -2.08
C LEU A 84 -7.49 6.29 -3.05
N THR A 85 -8.13 7.46 -3.05
CA THR A 85 -9.38 7.65 -3.82
C THR A 85 -9.34 8.75 -4.87
N ASP A 86 -8.42 9.73 -4.77
CA ASP A 86 -8.48 10.97 -5.57
C ASP A 86 -8.38 10.74 -7.09
N ASP A 87 -7.59 9.76 -7.50
CA ASP A 87 -7.39 9.38 -8.91
C ASP A 87 -8.14 8.10 -9.32
N GLY A 88 -9.04 7.62 -8.45
CA GLY A 88 -9.85 6.43 -8.70
C GLY A 88 -9.15 5.09 -8.47
N LEU A 89 -7.99 5.05 -7.80
CA LEU A 89 -7.34 3.78 -7.44
C LEU A 89 -8.28 2.85 -6.64
N VAL A 90 -8.94 3.38 -5.61
CA VAL A 90 -9.95 2.66 -4.81
C VAL A 90 -11.25 3.48 -4.79
N PRO A 91 -12.40 2.89 -5.14
CA PRO A 91 -13.69 3.53 -4.91
C PRO A 91 -13.94 3.76 -3.42
N ILE A 92 -14.39 4.96 -3.03
CA ILE A 92 -14.65 5.29 -1.63
C ILE A 92 -15.62 4.31 -0.93
N ALA A 93 -16.57 3.74 -1.69
CA ALA A 93 -17.53 2.76 -1.18
C ALA A 93 -16.91 1.41 -0.77
N LEU A 94 -15.68 1.14 -1.21
CA LEU A 94 -14.94 -0.08 -0.93
C LEU A 94 -13.79 0.14 0.06
N LEU A 95 -13.63 1.35 0.58
CA LEU A 95 -12.55 1.74 1.49
C LEU A 95 -13.10 1.97 2.90
N ASP A 96 -12.60 1.21 3.86
CA ASP A 96 -12.82 1.45 5.29
C ASP A 96 -11.48 1.70 5.99
N ILE A 97 -11.44 2.71 6.87
CA ILE A 97 -10.23 3.09 7.61
C ILE A 97 -10.62 3.28 9.08
N VAL A 98 -10.04 2.44 9.93
CA VAL A 98 -10.22 2.51 11.38
C VAL A 98 -8.89 2.87 12.03
N THR A 99 -8.92 3.79 12.98
CA THR A 99 -7.73 4.20 13.73
C THR A 99 -7.94 4.08 15.23
N LEU A 100 -6.84 3.93 15.96
CA LEU A 100 -6.80 3.97 17.42
C LEU A 100 -5.54 4.68 17.89
N ILE A 101 -5.69 5.68 18.74
CA ILE A 101 -4.56 6.34 19.41
C ILE A 101 -4.06 5.45 20.55
N ASP A 102 -2.78 5.09 20.52
CA ASP A 102 -2.05 4.43 21.61
C ASP A 102 -0.80 5.24 21.97
N LYS A 103 -0.90 6.03 23.05
CA LYS A 103 0.17 6.91 23.54
C LYS A 103 0.66 7.87 22.43
N ASN A 104 1.86 7.63 21.90
CA ASN A 104 2.49 8.44 20.86
C ASN A 104 2.28 7.88 19.45
N SER A 105 1.50 6.80 19.32
CA SER A 105 1.24 6.11 18.07
C SER A 105 -0.23 6.19 17.70
N ILE A 106 -0.50 6.08 16.40
CA ILE A 106 -1.82 5.90 15.81
C ILE A 106 -1.75 4.55 15.09
N LEU A 107 -2.50 3.59 15.59
CA LEU A 107 -2.73 2.31 14.93
C LEU A 107 -3.74 2.54 13.83
N ILE A 108 -3.45 2.05 12.64
CA ILE A 108 -4.23 2.29 11.42
C ILE A 108 -4.57 0.91 10.83
N LYS A 109 -5.84 0.67 10.58
CA LYS A 109 -6.33 -0.49 9.86
C LYS A 109 -7.11 -0.02 8.65
N ILE A 110 -6.66 -0.44 7.47
CA ILE A 110 -7.30 -0.13 6.19
C ILE A 110 -7.86 -1.43 5.65
N GLN A 111 -9.13 -1.42 5.25
CA GLN A 111 -9.78 -2.54 4.60
C GLN A 111 -10.27 -2.09 3.23
N ILE A 112 -9.94 -2.88 2.21
CA ILE A 112 -10.32 -2.61 0.82
C ILE A 112 -11.05 -3.83 0.28
N GLY A 113 -12.24 -3.60 -0.28
CA GLY A 113 -13.11 -4.64 -0.85
C GLY A 113 -14.43 -4.82 -0.09
N GLY A 114 -15.30 -5.67 -0.63
CA GLY A 114 -16.63 -5.92 -0.06
C GLY A 114 -17.62 -6.43 -1.10
N THR A 115 -18.80 -6.88 -0.65
CA THR A 115 -19.82 -7.39 -1.56
C THR A 115 -20.46 -6.28 -2.40
N GLY A 116 -20.06 -6.20 -3.67
CA GLY A 116 -20.70 -5.40 -4.72
C GLY A 116 -19.74 -4.39 -5.34
N GLN A 117 -19.50 -4.50 -6.65
CA GLN A 117 -18.62 -3.70 -7.52
C GLN A 117 -17.24 -4.29 -7.89
N GLY A 118 -17.17 -5.59 -8.15
CA GLY A 118 -16.07 -6.18 -8.95
C GLY A 118 -14.80 -6.57 -8.19
N ILE A 119 -14.60 -6.09 -6.97
CA ILE A 119 -13.56 -6.59 -6.05
C ILE A 119 -14.22 -7.58 -5.09
N SER A 120 -14.13 -8.88 -5.40
CA SER A 120 -14.76 -9.94 -4.59
C SER A 120 -14.00 -10.26 -3.30
N GLU A 121 -12.74 -9.85 -3.22
CA GLU A 121 -11.82 -10.21 -2.13
C GLU A 121 -11.54 -9.01 -1.24
N ILE A 122 -11.64 -9.22 0.07
CA ILE A 122 -11.33 -8.22 1.08
C ILE A 122 -9.89 -8.45 1.51
N PHE A 123 -9.03 -7.44 1.37
CA PHE A 123 -7.71 -7.45 1.97
C PHE A 123 -7.60 -6.35 3.01
N THR A 124 -6.69 -6.56 3.98
CA THR A 124 -6.47 -5.65 5.10
C THR A 124 -5.01 -5.21 5.11
N ILE A 125 -4.79 -3.95 5.46
CA ILE A 125 -3.48 -3.39 5.73
C ILE A 125 -3.48 -2.84 7.14
N ASN A 126 -2.58 -3.35 7.96
CA ASN A 126 -2.33 -2.89 9.31
C ASN A 126 -1.06 -2.04 9.32
N SER A 127 -1.15 -0.87 9.94
CA SER A 127 -0.04 0.07 10.02
C SER A 127 0.01 0.79 11.36
N ILE A 128 1.20 1.26 11.71
CA ILE A 128 1.44 2.04 12.92
C ILE A 128 2.17 3.31 12.49
N PHE A 129 1.55 4.45 12.73
CA PHE A 129 2.19 5.75 12.61
C PHE A 129 2.60 6.25 13.99
N ASN A 130 3.90 6.51 14.18
CA ASN A 130 4.42 7.10 15.40
C ASN A 130 4.82 8.55 15.13
N THR A 131 4.33 9.49 15.92
CA THR A 131 4.66 10.91 15.72
C THR A 131 6.13 11.23 15.96
N SER A 132 6.91 10.36 16.62
CA SER A 132 8.34 10.55 16.83
C SER A 132 9.21 9.92 15.74
N SER A 133 8.73 8.88 15.04
CA SER A 133 9.55 8.09 14.11
C SER A 133 8.93 7.82 12.73
N GLY A 134 7.70 8.27 12.48
CA GLY A 134 7.00 8.07 11.22
C GLY A 134 6.26 6.73 11.13
N LEU A 135 6.00 6.29 9.90
CA LEU A 135 5.31 5.04 9.61
C LEU A 135 6.26 3.85 9.84
N LEU A 136 5.90 2.94 10.75
CA LEU A 136 6.80 1.87 11.20
C LEU A 136 6.55 0.51 10.55
N TYR A 137 5.30 0.20 10.19
CA TYR A 137 4.92 -1.10 9.65
C TYR A 137 3.76 -0.94 8.67
N VAL A 138 3.77 -1.70 7.60
CA VAL A 138 2.63 -1.87 6.71
C VAL A 138 2.58 -3.35 6.35
N THR A 139 1.71 -4.12 7.00
CA THR A 139 1.64 -5.59 6.83
C THR A 139 0.19 -6.04 6.70
N ASN A 140 -0.03 -7.20 6.07
CA ASN A 140 -1.32 -7.90 6.11
C ASN A 140 -1.50 -8.58 7.47
#